data_AF-A0AA93CPN8-F1
#
_entry.id   AF-A0AA93CPN8-F1
#
_cell.length_a   1.000
_cell.length_b   1.000
_cell.length_c   1.000
_cell.angle_alpha   90.00
_cell.angle_beta   90.00
_cell.angle_gamma   90.00
#
_symmetry.space_group_name_H-M   'P 1'
#
loop_
_entity.id
_entity.type
_entity.pdbx_description
1 polymer ?
#
loop_
_entity_poly.entity_id
_entity_poly.type
_entity_poly.pdbx_seq_one_letter_code
_entity_poly.pdbx_strand_id
1 'polypeptide(L)'
;MKCIIKEENNKSSNSTVIVRRKFVPIKFTIQRENQFLNAGAKLPFTTAKVNALLVTSRVEKKCSDSPITPRYYFGITDSKMEDERFLQFDDGIEYNDTYSPDIYVEQQTEGWWYFAHPATDRFPFYQGDGFLKPLEEYKELNLQFEGQCNPDLFFLWSGIHTGSTFITFEEYT
;
A
#
# COMPACT_ATOMS: atom_id res chain seq x y z
N MET A 1 10.45 42.71 -8.97
CA MET A 1 9.89 43.84 -9.74
C MET A 1 8.85 44.55 -8.86
N LYS A 2 9.09 45.80 -8.47
CA LYS A 2 8.10 46.62 -7.74
C LYS A 2 7.21 47.32 -8.78
N CYS A 3 5.89 47.20 -8.67
CA CYS A 3 4.96 47.93 -9.53
C CYS A 3 4.90 49.40 -9.11
N ILE A 4 5.07 50.29 -10.07
CA ILE A 4 4.76 51.72 -9.94
C ILE A 4 3.26 51.87 -10.19
N ILE A 5 2.55 52.38 -9.19
CA ILE A 5 1.13 52.73 -9.31
C ILE A 5 1.09 54.12 -9.94
N LYS A 6 0.55 54.25 -11.16
CA LYS A 6 0.28 55.56 -11.76
C LYS A 6 -1.04 56.08 -11.20
N GLU A 7 -0.97 57.12 -10.38
CA GLU A 7 -2.11 57.76 -9.70
C GLU A 7 -2.92 58.72 -10.59
N GLU A 8 -2.67 58.78 -11.90
CA GLU A 8 -3.16 59.90 -12.73
C GLU A 8 -4.65 59.87 -13.10
N ASN A 9 -5.47 58.88 -12.67
CA ASN A 9 -6.85 58.79 -13.18
C ASN A 9 -7.96 58.33 -12.22
N ASN A 10 -7.85 58.45 -10.89
CA ASN A 10 -9.00 58.19 -10.02
C ASN A 10 -9.41 59.39 -9.17
N LYS A 11 -10.57 59.94 -9.54
CA LYS A 11 -11.37 60.91 -8.80
C LYS A 11 -11.67 60.39 -7.39
N SER A 12 -11.44 61.26 -6.40
CA SER A 12 -12.09 61.41 -5.09
C SER A 12 -12.73 60.18 -4.41
N SER A 13 -12.28 59.95 -3.18
CA SER A 13 -12.95 59.29 -2.04
C SER A 13 -13.11 57.77 -2.06
N ASN A 14 -12.43 57.10 -1.12
CA ASN A 14 -12.73 55.79 -0.52
C ASN A 14 -13.15 54.62 -1.43
N SER A 15 -12.74 54.58 -2.69
CA SER A 15 -12.93 53.41 -3.54
C SER A 15 -11.83 52.38 -3.27
N THR A 16 -12.19 51.30 -2.57
CA THR A 16 -11.40 50.06 -2.52
C THR A 16 -11.03 49.64 -3.94
N VAL A 17 -9.73 49.50 -4.21
CA VAL A 17 -9.22 48.99 -5.48
C VAL A 17 -9.62 47.52 -5.58
N ILE A 18 -10.74 47.22 -6.24
CA ILE A 18 -11.12 45.83 -6.54
C ILE A 18 -10.22 45.33 -7.66
N VAL A 19 -9.14 44.63 -7.29
CA VAL A 19 -8.33 43.87 -8.24
C VAL A 19 -9.13 42.64 -8.68
N ARG A 20 -9.82 42.71 -9.82
CA ARG A 20 -10.46 41.53 -10.44
C ARG A 20 -9.38 40.60 -11.01
N ARG A 21 -8.83 39.67 -10.22
CA ARG A 21 -8.02 38.56 -10.74
C ARG A 21 -8.95 37.41 -11.17
N LYS A 22 -8.89 37.00 -12.44
CA LYS A 22 -9.54 35.76 -12.92
C LYS A 22 -8.77 34.57 -12.38
N PHE A 23 -9.34 33.83 -11.43
CA PHE A 23 -8.83 32.54 -11.01
C PHE A 23 -9.41 31.47 -11.95
N VAL A 24 -8.54 30.66 -12.55
CA VAL A 24 -8.98 29.44 -13.26
C VAL A 24 -8.77 28.29 -12.28
N PRO A 25 -9.83 27.64 -11.77
CA PRO A 25 -9.67 26.47 -10.93
C PRO A 25 -9.13 25.32 -11.79
N ILE A 26 -8.02 24.71 -11.36
CA ILE A 26 -7.46 23.51 -11.99
C ILE A 26 -7.57 22.39 -10.98
N LYS A 27 -8.27 21.32 -11.35
CA LYS A 27 -8.39 20.11 -10.55
C LYS A 27 -7.21 19.19 -10.90
N PHE A 28 -6.41 18.85 -9.91
CA PHE A 28 -5.36 17.84 -10.03
C PHE A 28 -5.79 16.61 -9.23
N THR A 29 -5.52 15.43 -9.77
CA THR A 29 -5.67 14.16 -9.04
C THR A 29 -4.26 13.70 -8.68
N ILE A 30 -3.97 13.62 -7.38
CA ILE A 30 -2.73 13.02 -6.88
C ILE A 30 -2.96 11.51 -6.86
N GLN A 31 -2.13 10.76 -7.57
CA GLN A 31 -2.28 9.30 -7.68
C GLN A 31 -1.36 8.52 -6.74
N ARG A 32 -0.40 9.18 -6.08
CA ARG A 32 0.62 8.56 -5.21
C ARG A 32 1.01 9.50 -4.08
N GLU A 33 1.47 8.94 -2.97
CA GLU A 33 2.16 9.72 -1.93
C GLU A 33 3.40 10.42 -2.51
N ASN A 34 3.75 11.61 -1.99
CA ASN A 34 4.90 12.43 -2.40
C ASN A 34 4.84 13.10 -3.80
N GLN A 35 3.66 13.28 -4.40
CA GLN A 35 3.51 14.15 -5.57
C GLN A 35 3.33 15.62 -5.15
N PHE A 36 4.25 16.49 -5.55
CA PHE A 36 4.21 17.91 -5.23
C PHE A 36 4.04 18.76 -6.50
N LEU A 37 3.15 19.74 -6.44
CA LEU A 37 3.08 20.81 -7.43
C LEU A 37 3.97 21.96 -6.98
N ASN A 38 5.00 22.27 -7.77
CA ASN A 38 5.87 23.40 -7.52
C ASN A 38 5.21 24.71 -7.97
N ALA A 39 5.32 25.77 -7.17
CA ALA A 39 4.89 27.13 -7.52
C ALA A 39 5.64 27.73 -8.74
N GLY A 40 6.62 27.04 -9.30
CA GLY A 40 7.27 27.40 -10.57
C GLY A 40 6.78 26.63 -11.81
N ALA A 41 5.87 25.67 -11.66
CA ALA A 41 5.45 24.83 -12.79
C ALA A 41 4.68 25.66 -13.83
N LYS A 42 5.19 25.67 -15.07
CA LYS A 42 4.48 26.27 -16.21
C LYS A 42 3.35 25.33 -16.61
N LEU A 43 2.12 25.76 -16.41
CA LEU A 43 0.96 24.99 -16.83
C LEU A 43 0.93 24.90 -18.37
N PRO A 44 0.68 23.72 -18.96
CA PRO A 44 0.49 23.62 -20.39
C PRO A 44 -0.68 24.54 -20.79
N PHE A 45 -0.51 25.25 -21.90
CA PHE A 45 -1.50 26.20 -22.46
C PHE A 45 -1.68 27.55 -21.74
N THR A 46 -0.77 27.94 -20.84
CA THR A 46 -0.80 29.30 -20.25
C THR A 46 0.58 29.96 -20.25
N THR A 47 0.63 31.27 -20.53
CA THR A 47 1.83 32.10 -20.35
C THR A 47 1.98 32.59 -18.90
N ALA A 48 0.97 32.36 -18.05
CA ALA A 48 0.96 32.80 -16.67
C ALA A 48 1.74 31.83 -15.77
N LYS A 49 2.56 32.39 -14.88
CA LYS A 49 3.20 31.63 -13.81
C LYS A 49 2.19 31.37 -12.69
N VAL A 50 2.21 30.18 -12.10
CA VAL A 50 1.43 29.85 -10.90
C VAL A 50 1.94 30.73 -9.76
N ASN A 51 1.15 31.69 -9.29
CA ASN A 51 1.59 32.64 -8.25
C ASN A 51 1.21 32.20 -6.82
N ALA A 52 0.29 31.24 -6.68
CA ALA A 52 -0.10 30.64 -5.41
C ALA A 52 -0.87 29.34 -5.69
N LEU A 53 -0.71 28.35 -4.81
CA LEU A 53 -1.44 27.09 -4.87
C LEU A 53 -2.34 27.02 -3.64
N LEU A 54 -3.66 27.00 -3.85
CA LEU A 54 -4.63 26.84 -2.78
C LEU A 54 -5.00 25.35 -2.72
N VAL A 55 -4.25 24.59 -1.92
CA VAL A 55 -4.52 23.17 -1.73
C VAL A 55 -5.67 23.03 -0.74
N THR A 56 -6.84 22.61 -1.23
CA THR A 56 -7.90 22.10 -0.36
C THR A 56 -7.73 20.59 -0.30
N SER A 57 -6.95 20.07 0.66
CA SER A 57 -7.04 18.64 0.97
C SER A 57 -8.32 18.45 1.78
N ARG A 58 -9.32 17.80 1.20
CA ARG A 58 -10.20 16.99 2.05
C ARG A 58 -9.33 15.83 2.49
N VAL A 59 -8.80 15.93 3.71
CA VAL A 59 -8.18 14.79 4.38
C VAL A 59 -9.33 13.84 4.71
N GLU A 60 -9.78 13.08 3.71
CA GLU A 60 -10.54 11.86 3.97
C GLU A 60 -9.64 10.97 4.83
N LYS A 61 -10.19 10.53 5.97
CA LYS A 61 -9.57 9.77 7.08
C LYS A 61 -8.09 9.37 6.91
N LYS A 62 -7.24 9.80 7.86
CA LYS A 62 -5.79 9.49 7.93
C LYS A 62 -5.45 7.99 7.82
N CYS A 63 -6.39 7.11 8.10
CA CYS A 63 -6.30 5.67 7.91
C CYS A 63 -7.73 5.10 7.87
N SER A 64 -7.91 3.90 7.34
CA SER A 64 -9.20 3.21 7.32
C SER A 64 -9.00 1.71 7.55
N ASP A 65 -9.68 1.15 8.53
CA ASP A 65 -9.78 -0.32 8.71
C ASP A 65 -10.93 -0.89 7.87
N SER A 66 -11.13 -0.32 6.67
CA SER A 66 -12.04 -0.95 5.72
C SER A 66 -11.48 -2.32 5.38
N PRO A 67 -12.30 -3.38 5.30
CA PRO A 67 -11.82 -4.70 4.92
C PRO A 67 -11.02 -4.62 3.63
N ILE A 68 -9.73 -4.89 3.72
CA ILE A 68 -8.85 -5.04 2.57
C ILE A 68 -8.98 -6.46 2.03
N THR A 69 -8.78 -6.63 0.73
CA THR A 69 -8.66 -7.96 0.14
C THR A 69 -7.53 -8.69 0.86
N PRO A 70 -7.77 -9.89 1.43
CA PRO A 70 -6.74 -10.59 2.16
C PRO A 70 -5.61 -11.02 1.21
N ARG A 71 -4.39 -11.09 1.77
CA ARG A 71 -3.18 -11.45 1.03
C ARG A 71 -2.42 -12.53 1.78
N TYR A 72 -1.93 -13.52 1.06
CA TYR A 72 -0.97 -14.47 1.59
C TYR A 72 0.40 -14.22 0.97
N TYR A 73 1.44 -14.66 1.66
CA TYR A 73 2.83 -14.54 1.23
C TYR A 73 3.45 -15.92 1.23
N PHE A 74 4.16 -16.25 0.16
CA PHE A 74 4.85 -17.53 0.06
C PHE A 74 6.14 -17.35 -0.71
N GLY A 75 7.22 -17.90 -0.18
CA GLY A 75 8.49 -17.91 -0.87
C GLY A 75 9.50 -18.87 -0.28
N ILE A 76 10.68 -18.90 -0.89
CA ILE A 76 11.83 -19.69 -0.47
C ILE A 76 12.98 -18.73 -0.19
N THR A 77 13.64 -18.89 0.95
CA THR A 77 14.75 -18.06 1.43
C THR A 77 15.92 -18.91 1.90
N ASP A 78 17.13 -18.36 1.90
CA ASP A 78 18.33 -19.09 2.33
C ASP A 78 18.34 -19.43 3.84
N SER A 79 17.53 -18.72 4.62
CA SER A 79 17.41 -18.90 6.07
C SER A 79 15.96 -18.90 6.50
N LYS A 80 15.69 -19.48 7.67
CA LYS A 80 14.36 -19.54 8.27
C LYS A 80 13.74 -18.15 8.38
N MET A 81 12.52 -18.00 7.88
CA MET A 81 11.77 -16.76 8.05
C MET A 81 11.15 -16.74 9.45
N GLU A 82 11.45 -15.70 10.21
CA GLU A 82 10.95 -15.55 11.59
C GLU A 82 10.34 -14.17 11.82
N ASP A 83 10.25 -13.31 10.82
CA ASP A 83 9.79 -11.93 10.97
C ASP A 83 9.12 -11.43 9.68
N GLU A 84 8.77 -10.15 9.67
CA GLU A 84 8.10 -9.46 8.56
C GLU A 84 9.03 -9.06 7.41
N ARG A 85 10.30 -9.54 7.37
CA ARG A 85 11.24 -9.18 6.29
C ARG A 85 10.77 -9.63 4.91
N PHE A 86 9.90 -10.64 4.82
CA PHE A 86 9.31 -11.04 3.53
C PHE A 86 8.54 -9.91 2.84
N LEU A 87 7.98 -8.96 3.59
CA LEU A 87 7.27 -7.79 3.04
C LEU A 87 8.17 -6.87 2.19
N GLN A 88 9.50 -6.99 2.31
CA GLN A 88 10.44 -6.23 1.48
C GLN A 88 10.65 -6.84 0.09
N PHE A 89 10.26 -8.10 -0.09
CA PHE A 89 10.58 -8.90 -1.28
C PHE A 89 9.33 -9.47 -1.97
N ASP A 90 8.19 -9.54 -1.27
CA ASP A 90 6.94 -10.09 -1.76
C ASP A 90 5.79 -9.11 -1.46
N ASP A 91 5.06 -8.69 -2.51
CA ASP A 91 3.89 -7.82 -2.41
C ASP A 91 2.64 -8.58 -1.92
N GLY A 92 2.72 -9.91 -1.84
CA GLY A 92 1.65 -10.82 -1.46
C GLY A 92 0.69 -11.10 -2.61
N ILE A 93 0.00 -12.23 -2.51
CA ILE A 93 -1.00 -12.67 -3.49
C ILE A 93 -2.39 -12.46 -2.87
N GLU A 94 -3.18 -11.61 -3.53
CA GLU A 94 -4.57 -11.35 -3.16
C GLU A 94 -5.47 -12.54 -3.50
N TYR A 95 -6.47 -12.79 -2.64
CA TYR A 95 -7.50 -13.80 -2.86
C TYR A 95 -8.85 -13.30 -2.33
N ASN A 96 -9.94 -13.84 -2.87
CA ASN A 96 -11.31 -13.37 -2.56
C ASN A 96 -12.09 -14.30 -1.62
N ASP A 97 -11.54 -15.47 -1.32
CA ASP A 97 -12.17 -16.47 -0.47
C ASP A 97 -11.73 -16.33 1.00
N THR A 98 -12.36 -17.10 1.89
CA THR A 98 -12.00 -17.12 3.32
C THR A 98 -10.61 -17.68 3.57
N TYR A 99 -10.16 -18.61 2.74
CA TYR A 99 -8.87 -19.30 2.85
C TYR A 99 -8.06 -19.07 1.58
N SER A 100 -6.72 -19.05 1.72
CA SER A 100 -5.88 -18.94 0.53
C SER A 100 -6.06 -20.15 -0.38
N PRO A 101 -5.85 -19.97 -1.70
CA PRO A 101 -5.71 -21.09 -2.63
C PRO A 101 -4.58 -22.04 -2.22
N ASP A 102 -4.61 -23.25 -2.79
CA ASP A 102 -3.53 -24.21 -2.63
C ASP A 102 -2.22 -23.69 -3.20
N ILE A 103 -1.15 -23.92 -2.47
CA ILE A 103 0.22 -23.60 -2.88
C ILE A 103 0.90 -24.92 -3.20
N TYR A 104 1.35 -25.06 -4.45
CA TYR A 104 2.19 -26.16 -4.87
C TYR A 104 3.44 -25.62 -5.56
N VAL A 105 4.60 -26.00 -5.03
CA VAL A 105 5.91 -25.68 -5.61
C VAL A 105 6.73 -26.94 -5.76
N GLU A 106 7.15 -27.20 -7.00
CA GLU A 106 7.98 -28.34 -7.38
C GLU A 106 9.41 -27.85 -7.69
N GLN A 107 10.39 -28.42 -6.99
CA GLN A 107 11.83 -28.25 -7.20
C GLN A 107 12.35 -26.82 -7.38
N GLN A 108 12.73 -26.18 -6.25
CA GLN A 108 13.81 -25.19 -6.23
C GLN A 108 14.91 -25.61 -5.25
N THR A 109 16.08 -24.96 -5.38
CA THR A 109 17.30 -25.13 -4.57
C THR A 109 17.02 -25.27 -3.08
N GLU A 110 17.88 -26.03 -2.38
CA GLU A 110 17.88 -26.14 -0.92
C GLU A 110 17.63 -24.78 -0.26
N GLY A 111 16.71 -24.73 0.70
CA GLY A 111 16.31 -23.47 1.33
C GLY A 111 15.22 -23.66 2.37
N TRP A 112 14.72 -22.55 2.88
CA TRP A 112 13.61 -22.46 3.82
C TRP A 112 12.39 -21.91 3.11
N TRP A 113 11.30 -22.66 3.10
CA TRP A 113 10.03 -22.11 2.69
C TRP A 113 9.45 -21.26 3.83
N TYR A 114 8.65 -20.27 3.47
CA TYR A 114 7.79 -19.56 4.40
C TYR A 114 6.39 -19.40 3.83
N PHE A 115 5.41 -19.38 4.71
CA PHE A 115 4.02 -19.08 4.39
C PHE A 115 3.48 -18.13 5.45
N ALA A 116 3.00 -16.96 5.04
CA ALA A 116 2.34 -16.02 5.93
C ALA A 116 0.91 -15.76 5.44
N HIS A 117 -0.05 -15.82 6.35
CA HIS A 117 -1.47 -15.69 6.04
C HIS A 117 -2.20 -14.96 7.19
N PRO A 118 -3.25 -14.16 6.91
CA PRO A 118 -4.09 -13.58 7.95
C PRO A 118 -4.64 -14.66 8.90
N ALA A 119 -4.79 -14.35 10.17
CA ALA A 119 -5.36 -15.30 11.12
C ALA A 119 -6.79 -15.69 10.71
N THR A 120 -7.05 -17.00 10.63
CA THR A 120 -8.38 -17.57 10.35
C THR A 120 -8.77 -18.58 11.42
N ASP A 121 -9.93 -19.21 11.26
CA ASP A 121 -10.51 -20.17 12.20
C ASP A 121 -9.89 -21.58 12.14
N ARG A 122 -9.03 -21.85 11.14
CA ARG A 122 -8.33 -23.13 10.97
C ARG A 122 -6.89 -22.94 10.52
N PHE A 123 -6.07 -23.98 10.72
CA PHE A 123 -4.70 -24.01 10.25
C PHE A 123 -4.58 -24.75 8.91
N PRO A 124 -3.63 -24.34 8.06
CA PRO A 124 -3.33 -25.07 6.84
C PRO A 124 -2.65 -26.41 7.15
N PHE A 125 -2.63 -27.29 6.16
CA PHE A 125 -1.84 -28.50 6.13
C PHE A 125 -0.63 -28.32 5.21
N TYR A 126 0.46 -29.02 5.53
CA TYR A 126 1.69 -29.07 4.75
C TYR A 126 2.01 -30.50 4.34
N GLN A 127 2.43 -30.64 3.09
CA GLN A 127 3.02 -31.86 2.56
C GLN A 127 4.32 -31.51 1.82
N GLY A 128 5.44 -32.02 2.33
CA GLY A 128 6.70 -32.12 1.58
C GLY A 128 6.81 -33.51 0.93
N ASP A 129 7.91 -34.23 1.20
CA ASP A 129 8.09 -35.62 0.72
C ASP A 129 7.33 -36.68 1.55
N GLY A 130 6.53 -36.23 2.52
CA GLY A 130 5.86 -37.07 3.49
C GLY A 130 4.33 -37.08 3.34
N PHE A 131 3.69 -37.50 4.42
CA PHE A 131 2.24 -37.37 4.57
C PHE A 131 1.85 -35.93 4.86
N LEU A 132 0.63 -35.57 4.47
CA LEU A 132 -0.01 -34.32 4.83
C LEU A 132 -0.11 -34.19 6.36
N LYS A 133 0.34 -33.07 6.91
CA LYS A 133 0.33 -32.78 8.36
C LYS A 133 -0.21 -31.39 8.64
N PRO A 134 -0.95 -31.18 9.73
CA PRO A 134 -1.39 -29.85 10.13
C PRO A 134 -0.19 -28.98 10.51
N LEU A 135 -0.21 -27.71 10.10
CA LEU A 135 0.77 -26.71 10.46
C LEU A 135 0.35 -25.99 11.76
N GLU A 136 0.51 -26.66 12.90
CA GLU A 136 0.11 -26.11 14.21
C GLU A 136 1.15 -25.14 14.79
N GLU A 137 2.42 -25.29 14.45
CA GLU A 137 3.51 -24.44 14.95
C GLU A 137 3.65 -23.18 14.09
N TYR A 138 2.96 -22.10 14.48
CA TYR A 138 3.05 -20.79 13.83
C TYR A 138 3.71 -19.74 14.72
N LYS A 139 4.18 -18.67 14.09
CA LYS A 139 4.55 -17.42 14.74
C LYS A 139 3.51 -16.35 14.44
N GLU A 140 3.08 -15.63 15.47
CA GLU A 140 2.18 -14.49 15.31
C GLU A 140 2.96 -13.24 14.88
N LEU A 141 2.43 -12.55 13.89
CA LEU A 141 2.91 -11.25 13.40
C LEU A 141 1.75 -10.25 13.40
N ASN A 142 2.00 -9.04 13.91
CA ASN A 142 1.03 -7.95 13.85
C ASN A 142 1.46 -7.00 12.73
N LEU A 143 0.86 -7.16 11.55
CA LEU A 143 1.25 -6.41 10.35
C LEU A 143 0.33 -5.19 10.17
N GLN A 144 0.92 -4.01 10.06
CA GLN A 144 0.18 -2.77 9.76
C GLN A 144 0.54 -2.28 8.37
N PHE A 145 -0.40 -2.37 7.43
CA PHE A 145 -0.21 -1.87 6.07
C PHE A 145 -0.43 -0.37 5.98
N GLU A 146 0.14 0.24 4.93
CA GLU A 146 -0.01 1.67 4.65
C GLU A 146 -1.50 2.04 4.51
N GLY A 147 -1.94 3.05 5.24
CA GLY A 147 -3.34 3.48 5.24
C GLY A 147 -4.24 2.73 6.22
N GLN A 148 -3.75 1.72 6.94
CA GLN A 148 -4.51 0.99 7.97
C GLN A 148 -4.35 1.63 9.36
N CYS A 149 -5.41 1.64 10.18
CA CYS A 149 -5.34 2.22 11.53
C CYS A 149 -4.83 1.21 12.56
N ASN A 150 -5.25 -0.04 12.45
CA ASN A 150 -4.88 -1.12 13.36
C ASN A 150 -4.09 -2.22 12.63
N PRO A 151 -3.10 -2.86 13.27
CA PRO A 151 -2.43 -4.01 12.67
C PRO A 151 -3.38 -5.21 12.59
N ASP A 152 -3.22 -6.00 11.53
CA ASP A 152 -3.86 -7.31 11.38
C ASP A 152 -2.95 -8.42 11.92
N LEU A 153 -3.58 -9.43 12.51
CA LEU A 153 -2.88 -10.62 12.97
C LEU A 153 -2.63 -11.55 11.79
N PHE A 154 -1.37 -11.93 11.61
CA PHE A 154 -0.90 -12.92 10.65
C PHE A 154 -0.25 -14.09 11.37
N PHE A 155 -0.38 -15.26 10.78
CA PHE A 155 0.37 -16.45 11.17
C PHE A 155 1.46 -16.70 10.13
N LEU A 156 2.68 -16.89 10.60
CA LEU A 156 3.86 -17.22 9.81
C LEU A 156 4.31 -18.64 10.15
N TRP A 157 4.42 -19.47 9.12
CA TRP A 157 5.07 -20.77 9.14
C TRP A 157 6.36 -20.73 8.33
N SER A 158 7.35 -21.50 8.75
CA SER A 158 8.57 -21.70 7.97
C SER A 158 9.15 -23.07 8.26
N GLY A 159 9.69 -23.70 7.21
CA GLY A 159 10.30 -25.02 7.31
C GLY A 159 11.37 -25.21 6.24
N ILE A 160 12.15 -26.28 6.37
CA ILE A 160 13.16 -26.64 5.37
C ILE A 160 12.45 -27.21 4.15
N HIS A 161 12.80 -26.73 2.96
CA HIS A 161 12.30 -27.27 1.70
C HIS A 161 13.07 -28.53 1.33
N THR A 162 12.37 -29.66 1.15
CA THR A 162 12.99 -30.98 0.91
C THR A 162 12.72 -31.57 -0.47
N GLY A 163 12.07 -30.83 -1.38
CA GLY A 163 11.90 -31.25 -2.78
C GLY A 163 10.62 -30.68 -3.40
N SER A 164 9.50 -30.90 -2.71
CA SER A 164 8.22 -30.24 -3.00
C SER A 164 7.68 -29.57 -1.73
N THR A 165 6.87 -28.54 -1.95
CA THR A 165 6.07 -27.92 -0.89
C THR A 165 4.65 -27.82 -1.39
N PHE A 166 3.74 -28.50 -0.70
CA PHE A 166 2.30 -28.35 -0.85
C PHE A 166 1.72 -27.79 0.45
N ILE A 167 0.98 -26.69 0.35
CA ILE A 167 0.24 -26.10 1.48
C ILE A 167 -1.21 -25.92 1.04
N THR A 168 -2.13 -26.44 1.84
CA THR A 168 -3.57 -26.41 1.53
C THR A 168 -4.38 -26.18 2.78
N PHE A 169 -5.56 -25.56 2.64
CA PHE A 169 -6.57 -25.52 3.68
C PHE A 169 -7.64 -26.63 3.52
N GLU A 170 -7.54 -27.47 2.49
CA GLU A 170 -8.42 -28.61 2.30
C GLU A 170 -7.90 -29.83 3.06
N GLU A 171 -8.79 -30.47 3.81
CA GLU A 171 -8.51 -31.76 4.43
C GLU A 171 -8.78 -32.84 3.38
N TYR A 172 -7.74 -33.21 2.62
CA TYR A 172 -7.84 -34.32 1.67
C TYR A 172 -7.81 -35.65 2.45
N THR A 173 -9.00 -36.19 2.73
CA THR A 173 -9.20 -37.53 3.30
C THR A 173 -9.22 -38.61 2.24
#